data_AF-A0A7S2JQF8-F1
#
_entry.id   AF-A0A7S2JQF8-F1
#
_cell.length_a   1.000
_cell.length_b   1.000
_cell.length_c   1.000
_cell.angle_alpha   90.00
_cell.angle_beta   90.00
_cell.angle_gamma   90.00
#
_symmetry.space_group_name_H-M   'P 1'
#
loop_
_entity.id
_entity.type
_entity.pdbx_description
1 polymer ?
#
loop_
_entity_poly.entity_id
_entity_poly.type
_entity_poly.pdbx_seq_one_letter_code
_entity_poly.pdbx_strand_id
1 'polypeptide(L)'
;GMYLFDNDFDGHLAQKYFASHPLLPGSVVAAYLIFVNVGPKWMEQRPPFKLRTISRLWNVSVAVFSLCGAAVCVPHLMRVLLKHGFWFSVCADVYELAGYGPPALWAAAFTWSKLFELFDTVLLVLKKRP
;
A
#
# COMPACT_ATOMS: atom_id res chain seq x y z
N GLY A 1 -0.61 -17.70 -17.68
CA GLY A 1 0.13 -16.51 -17.25
C GLY A 1 -0.38 -16.09 -15.88
N MET A 2 0.50 -15.65 -14.98
CA MET A 2 0.28 -15.42 -13.52
C MET A 2 0.65 -16.60 -12.59
N TYR A 3 1.72 -17.34 -12.92
CA TYR A 3 2.31 -18.41 -12.08
C TYR A 3 3.71 -18.05 -11.55
N LEU A 4 4.10 -16.77 -11.57
CA LEU A 4 5.42 -16.29 -11.11
C LEU A 4 5.38 -15.67 -9.70
N PHE A 5 4.25 -15.76 -9.00
CA PHE A 5 4.17 -15.37 -7.60
C PHE A 5 4.44 -16.60 -6.77
N ASP A 6 5.49 -16.53 -5.97
CA ASP A 6 5.99 -17.59 -5.10
C ASP A 6 4.82 -18.24 -4.34
N ASN A 7 4.49 -19.49 -4.68
CA ASN A 7 3.38 -20.19 -4.03
C ASN A 7 3.69 -20.50 -2.57
N ASP A 8 4.97 -20.40 -2.19
CA ASP A 8 5.49 -20.67 -0.85
C ASP A 8 5.69 -19.39 -0.02
N PHE A 9 5.21 -18.22 -0.50
CA PHE A 9 5.33 -16.99 0.29
C PHE A 9 4.54 -17.11 1.60
N ASP A 10 5.26 -17.03 2.72
CA ASP A 10 4.68 -17.04 4.06
C ASP A 10 4.38 -15.60 4.53
N GLY A 11 3.09 -15.28 4.60
CA GLY A 11 2.60 -13.99 5.10
C GLY A 11 2.98 -13.72 6.55
N HIS A 12 3.22 -14.78 7.35
CA HIS A 12 3.63 -14.66 8.74
C HIS A 12 5.02 -14.04 8.87
N LEU A 13 5.94 -14.34 7.95
CA LEU A 13 7.28 -13.73 7.94
C LEU A 13 7.19 -12.23 7.68
N ALA A 14 6.35 -11.82 6.72
CA ALA A 14 6.12 -10.41 6.42
C ALA A 14 5.47 -9.68 7.61
N GLN A 15 4.45 -10.27 8.23
CA GLN A 15 3.81 -9.70 9.41
C GLN A 15 4.79 -9.58 10.58
N LYS A 16 5.58 -10.62 10.84
CA LYS A 16 6.62 -10.62 11.89
C LYS A 16 7.70 -9.58 11.62
N TYR A 17 8.06 -9.36 10.35
CA TYR A 17 8.99 -8.31 9.97
C TYR A 17 8.46 -6.91 10.36
N PHE A 18 7.21 -6.61 10.00
CA PHE A 18 6.60 -5.33 10.37
C PHE A 18 6.41 -5.19 11.89
N ALA A 19 6.04 -6.26 12.58
CA ALA A 19 5.89 -6.26 14.04
C ALA A 19 7.22 -6.07 14.77
N SER A 20 8.32 -6.59 14.22
CA SER A 20 9.67 -6.45 14.81
C SER A 20 10.35 -5.12 14.49
N HIS A 21 9.90 -4.39 13.46
CA HIS A 21 10.47 -3.12 13.03
C HIS A 21 9.45 -1.96 13.06
N PRO A 22 8.82 -1.66 14.21
CA PRO A 22 7.83 -0.57 14.31
C PRO A 22 8.44 0.82 14.10
N LEU A 23 9.76 0.95 14.28
CA LEU A 23 10.50 2.19 14.02
C LEU A 23 10.48 2.59 12.54
N LEU A 24 10.35 1.62 11.63
CA LEU A 24 10.36 1.90 10.19
C LEU A 24 9.11 2.71 9.79
N PRO A 25 7.85 2.25 10.00
CA PRO A 25 6.68 3.07 9.72
C PRO A 25 6.62 4.32 10.61
N GLY A 26 7.05 4.23 11.89
CA GLY A 26 7.07 5.38 12.79
C GLY A 26 7.95 6.52 12.29
N SER A 27 9.17 6.22 11.82
CA SER A 27 10.09 7.23 11.27
C SER A 27 9.56 7.85 9.98
N VAL A 28 8.95 7.05 9.09
CA VAL A 28 8.35 7.54 7.84
C VAL A 28 7.19 8.48 8.13
N VAL A 29 6.29 8.13 9.05
CA VAL A 29 5.16 8.98 9.45
C VAL A 29 5.65 10.26 10.14
N ALA A 30 6.64 10.16 11.03
CA ALA A 30 7.22 11.34 11.68
C ALA A 30 7.84 12.30 10.65
N ALA A 31 8.63 11.79 9.71
CA ALA A 31 9.22 12.57 8.63
C ALA A 31 8.14 13.21 7.74
N TYR A 32 7.07 12.47 7.42
CA TYR A 32 5.92 12.96 6.68
C TYR A 32 5.22 14.12 7.41
N LEU A 33 4.93 13.99 8.71
CA LEU A 33 4.30 15.04 9.50
C LEU A 33 5.17 16.30 9.59
N ILE A 34 6.49 16.14 9.75
CA ILE A 34 7.43 17.27 9.70
C ILE A 34 7.35 17.95 8.33
N PHE A 35 7.40 17.16 7.25
CA PHE A 35 7.36 17.68 5.88
C PHE A 35 6.05 18.43 5.59
N VAL A 36 4.90 17.90 6.00
CA VAL A 36 3.59 18.54 5.77
C VAL A 36 3.46 19.86 6.54
N ASN A 37 4.12 20.00 7.69
CA ASN A 37 4.10 21.25 8.46
C ASN A 37 5.13 22.28 7.97
N VAL A 38 6.33 21.84 7.58
CA VAL A 38 7.45 22.71 7.17
C VAL A 38 7.40 23.03 5.67
N GLY A 39 7.01 22.06 4.86
CA GLY A 39 6.99 22.13 3.40
C GLY A 39 6.16 23.29 2.84
N PRO A 40 4.91 23.53 3.31
CA PRO A 40 4.12 24.68 2.87
C PRO A 40 4.81 26.02 3.18
N LYS A 41 5.34 26.18 4.41
CA LYS A 41 6.07 27.40 4.84
C LYS A 41 7.31 27.65 3.98
N TRP A 42 8.05 26.58 3.68
CA TRP A 42 9.22 26.67 2.80
C TRP A 42 8.84 27.00 1.35
N MET A 43 7.69 26.48 0.88
CA MET A 43 7.17 26.76 -0.45
C MET A 43 6.60 28.18 -0.58
N GLU A 44 6.18 28.87 0.49
CA GLU A 44 5.64 30.25 0.41
C GLU A 44 6.54 31.17 -0.40
N GLN A 45 7.85 31.12 -0.16
CA GLN A 45 8.87 31.94 -0.82
C GLN A 45 9.26 31.46 -2.24
N ARG A 46 8.66 30.38 -2.75
CA ARG A 46 9.01 29.75 -4.03
C ARG A 46 7.81 29.67 -4.99
N PRO A 47 8.01 29.72 -6.32
CA PRO A 47 6.94 29.44 -7.26
C PRO A 47 6.54 27.95 -7.22
N PRO A 48 5.27 27.61 -7.51
CA PRO A 48 4.81 26.21 -7.53
C PRO A 48 5.52 25.40 -8.61
N PHE A 49 5.92 24.17 -8.28
CA PHE A 49 6.56 23.28 -9.25
C PHE A 49 5.54 22.72 -10.25
N LYS A 50 5.93 22.65 -11.53
CA LYS A 50 5.11 22.05 -12.61
C LYS A 50 5.24 20.52 -12.61
N LEU A 51 4.79 19.86 -11.55
CA LEU A 51 4.88 18.40 -11.37
C LEU A 51 3.69 17.63 -11.95
N ARG A 52 2.99 18.19 -12.94
CA ARG A 52 1.75 17.59 -13.49
C ARG A 52 1.98 16.20 -14.07
N THR A 53 3.04 16.02 -14.86
CA THR A 53 3.38 14.74 -15.48
C THR A 53 3.75 13.71 -14.42
N ILE A 54 4.57 14.09 -13.44
CA ILE A 54 4.99 13.22 -12.34
C ILE A 54 3.78 12.80 -11.49
N SER A 55 2.89 13.74 -11.15
CA SER A 55 1.68 13.42 -10.38
C SER A 55 0.74 12.47 -11.13
N ARG A 56 0.59 12.66 -12.44
CA ARG A 56 -0.23 11.75 -13.26
C ARG A 56 0.39 10.36 -13.32
N LEU A 57 1.70 10.28 -13.57
CA LEU A 57 2.41 9.01 -13.63
C LEU A 57 2.29 8.26 -12.29
N TRP A 58 2.52 8.97 -11.17
CA TRP A 58 2.35 8.43 -9.82
C TRP A 58 0.96 7.84 -9.59
N ASN A 59 -0.09 8.62 -9.88
CA ASN A 59 -1.47 8.17 -9.69
C ASN A 59 -1.81 6.96 -10.57
N VAL A 60 -1.31 6.92 -11.81
CA VAL A 60 -1.47 5.76 -12.70
C VAL A 60 -0.72 4.55 -12.14
N SER A 61 0.51 4.71 -11.66
CA SER A 61 1.29 3.62 -11.06
C SER A 61 0.59 3.01 -9.85
N VAL A 62 0.07 3.84 -8.94
CA VAL A 62 -0.66 3.36 -7.75
C VAL A 62 -1.99 2.71 -8.14
N ALA A 63 -2.68 3.23 -9.16
CA ALA A 63 -3.92 2.63 -9.67
C ALA A 63 -3.67 1.26 -10.32
N VAL A 64 -2.64 1.14 -11.16
CA VAL A 64 -2.25 -0.14 -11.79
C VAL A 64 -1.83 -1.15 -10.72
N PHE A 65 -1.02 -0.72 -9.74
CA PHE A 65 -0.63 -1.58 -8.61
C PHE A 65 -1.85 -2.11 -7.85
N SER A 66 -2.80 -1.22 -7.53
CA SER A 66 -4.03 -1.58 -6.83
C SER A 66 -4.89 -2.54 -7.65
N LEU A 67 -4.98 -2.33 -8.97
CA LEU A 67 -5.72 -3.20 -9.87
C LEU A 67 -5.09 -4.60 -9.96
N CYS A 68 -3.75 -4.69 -10.02
CA CYS A 68 -3.04 -5.97 -10.03
C CYS A 68 -3.27 -6.75 -8.72
N GLY A 69 -3.18 -6.07 -7.56
CA GLY A 69 -3.48 -6.69 -6.28
C GLY A 69 -4.94 -7.15 -6.17
N ALA A 70 -5.89 -6.31 -6.62
CA ALA A 70 -7.30 -6.67 -6.66
C ALA A 70 -7.55 -7.88 -7.58
N ALA A 71 -6.91 -7.95 -8.75
CA ALA A 71 -7.07 -9.06 -9.68
C ALA A 71 -6.62 -10.41 -9.09
N VAL A 72 -5.75 -10.42 -8.08
CA VAL A 72 -5.34 -11.64 -7.35
C VAL A 72 -6.20 -11.88 -6.12
N CYS A 73 -6.41 -10.86 -5.28
CA CYS A 73 -7.10 -11.00 -4.00
C CYS A 73 -8.62 -11.14 -4.14
N VAL A 74 -9.26 -10.44 -5.08
CA VAL A 74 -10.72 -10.47 -5.29
C VAL A 74 -11.21 -11.87 -5.69
N PRO A 75 -10.66 -12.56 -6.72
CA PRO A 75 -11.14 -13.90 -7.06
C PRO A 75 -10.87 -14.90 -5.94
N HIS A 76 -9.80 -14.73 -5.17
CA HIS A 76 -9.54 -15.54 -3.98
C HIS A 76 -10.63 -15.33 -2.91
N LEU A 77 -10.90 -14.08 -2.56
CA LEU A 77 -11.95 -13.72 -1.61
C LEU A 77 -13.33 -14.22 -2.06
N MET A 78 -13.66 -14.08 -3.35
CA MET A 78 -14.92 -14.57 -3.91
C MET A 78 -15.05 -16.10 -3.77
N ARG A 79 -13.97 -16.86 -3.97
CA ARG A 79 -13.99 -18.32 -3.78
C ARG A 79 -14.22 -18.68 -2.31
N VAL A 80 -13.55 -17.99 -1.38
CA VAL A 80 -13.73 -18.21 0.06
C VAL A 80 -15.17 -17.89 0.46
N LEU A 81 -15.70 -16.76 -0.02
CA LEU A 81 -17.06 -16.31 0.26
C LEU A 81 -18.11 -17.29 -0.25
N LEU A 82 -17.95 -17.81 -1.46
CA LEU A 82 -18.90 -18.75 -2.06
C LEU A 82 -18.82 -20.15 -1.44
N LYS A 83 -17.64 -20.58 -0.95
CA LYS A 83 -17.46 -21.92 -0.37
C LYS A 83 -17.78 -21.99 1.12
N HIS A 84 -17.39 -20.98 1.90
CA HIS A 84 -17.48 -21.01 3.36
C HIS A 84 -18.49 -20.00 3.94
N GLY A 85 -19.06 -19.15 3.08
CA GLY A 85 -20.03 -18.13 3.49
C GLY A 85 -19.39 -16.85 4.04
N PHE A 86 -20.21 -15.81 4.21
CA PHE A 86 -19.78 -14.48 4.64
C PHE A 86 -19.14 -14.46 6.03
N TRP A 87 -19.71 -15.21 6.98
CA TRP A 87 -19.23 -15.26 8.36
C TRP A 87 -17.79 -15.77 8.43
N PHE A 88 -17.49 -16.81 7.66
CA PHE A 88 -16.13 -17.34 7.57
C PHE A 88 -15.18 -16.35 6.89
N SER A 89 -15.60 -15.70 5.79
CA SER A 89 -14.75 -14.73 5.08
C SER A 89 -14.32 -13.52 5.91
N VAL A 90 -15.11 -13.13 6.91
CA VAL A 90 -14.84 -11.93 7.73
C VAL A 90 -14.19 -12.29 9.06
N CYS A 91 -14.52 -13.44 9.64
CA CYS A 91 -14.13 -13.79 11.01
C CYS A 91 -13.17 -14.98 11.11
N ALA A 92 -12.88 -15.67 10.00
CA ALA A 92 -11.82 -16.67 10.02
C ALA A 92 -10.46 -16.01 10.19
N ASP A 93 -9.53 -16.79 10.73
CA ASP A 93 -8.16 -16.37 10.93
C ASP A 93 -7.55 -15.93 9.58
N VAL A 94 -6.80 -14.82 9.59
CA VAL A 94 -6.12 -14.31 8.41
C VAL A 94 -5.15 -15.33 7.80
N TYR A 95 -4.61 -16.23 8.61
CA TYR A 95 -3.74 -17.32 8.15
C TYR A 95 -4.50 -18.36 7.33
N GLU A 96 -5.72 -18.70 7.75
CA GLU A 96 -6.62 -19.60 7.02
C GLU A 96 -7.14 -18.93 5.75
N LEU A 97 -7.32 -17.62 5.77
CA LEU A 97 -7.86 -16.87 4.64
C LEU A 97 -6.81 -16.57 3.58
N ALA A 98 -5.62 -16.13 3.97
CA ALA A 98 -4.61 -15.56 3.08
C ALA A 98 -3.18 -15.64 3.69
N GLY A 99 -2.89 -16.68 4.47
CA GLY A 99 -1.58 -16.84 5.12
C GLY A 99 -0.45 -17.21 4.18
N TYR A 100 -0.75 -17.84 3.03
CA TYR A 100 0.26 -18.35 2.10
C TYR A 100 -0.02 -17.98 0.64
N GLY A 101 1.05 -17.99 -0.15
CA GLY A 101 1.02 -17.89 -1.60
C GLY A 101 0.67 -16.48 -2.11
N PRO A 102 0.10 -16.37 -3.33
CA PRO A 102 -0.11 -15.08 -3.98
C PRO A 102 -0.95 -14.06 -3.18
N PRO A 103 -2.07 -14.43 -2.51
CA PRO A 103 -2.82 -13.48 -1.68
C PRO A 103 -2.00 -12.90 -0.52
N ALA A 104 -1.18 -13.73 0.13
CA ALA A 104 -0.29 -13.30 1.22
C ALA A 104 0.78 -12.32 0.74
N LEU A 105 1.39 -12.61 -0.41
CA LEU A 105 2.38 -11.74 -1.05
C LEU A 105 1.80 -10.39 -1.42
N TRP A 106 0.61 -10.38 -2.06
CA TRP A 106 -0.06 -9.14 -2.43
C TRP A 106 -0.54 -8.33 -1.22
N ALA A 107 -0.96 -8.98 -0.13
CA ALA A 107 -1.29 -8.32 1.12
C ALA A 107 -0.06 -7.64 1.77
N ALA A 108 1.09 -8.31 1.77
CA ALA A 108 2.35 -7.74 2.24
C ALA A 108 2.81 -6.56 1.36
N ALA A 109 2.74 -6.71 0.04
CA ALA A 109 3.06 -5.63 -0.90
C ALA A 109 2.11 -4.42 -0.74
N PHE A 110 0.82 -4.66 -0.52
CA PHE A 110 -0.16 -3.61 -0.25
C PHE A 110 0.13 -2.86 1.06
N THR A 111 0.65 -3.54 2.07
CA THR A 111 1.08 -2.89 3.32
C THR A 111 2.23 -1.92 3.06
N TRP A 112 3.21 -2.32 2.25
CA TRP A 112 4.29 -1.43 1.82
C TRP A 112 3.78 -0.24 0.99
N SER A 113 2.78 -0.43 0.12
CA SER A 113 2.26 0.65 -0.71
C SER A 113 1.66 1.80 0.09
N LYS A 114 1.15 1.56 1.30
CA LYS A 114 0.66 2.61 2.20
C LYS A 114 1.73 3.60 2.64
N LEU A 115 2.97 3.15 2.81
CA LEU A 115 4.09 4.06 3.08
C LEU A 115 4.40 4.92 1.86
N PHE A 116 4.28 4.36 0.66
CA PHE A 116 4.50 5.10 -0.58
C PHE A 116 3.37 6.09 -0.90
N GLU A 117 2.12 5.80 -0.55
CA GLU A 117 0.98 6.71 -0.75
C GLU A 117 1.20 8.10 -0.13
N LEU A 118 2.01 8.20 0.93
CA LEU A 118 2.41 9.47 1.55
C LEU A 118 3.13 10.43 0.59
N PHE A 119 3.73 9.92 -0.48
CA PHE A 119 4.36 10.71 -1.52
C PHE A 119 3.35 11.60 -2.28
N ASP A 120 2.07 11.24 -2.33
CA ASP A 120 1.05 12.07 -2.98
C ASP A 120 0.93 13.44 -2.32
N THR A 121 0.93 13.49 -0.98
CA THR A 121 0.92 14.76 -0.24
C THR A 121 2.19 15.57 -0.49
N VAL A 122 3.34 14.91 -0.65
CA VAL A 122 4.60 15.60 -1.01
C VAL A 122 4.44 16.34 -2.33
N LEU A 123 3.86 15.68 -3.35
CA LEU A 123 3.60 16.30 -4.63
C LEU A 123 2.59 17.47 -4.52
N LEU A 124 1.55 17.33 -3.70
CA LEU A 124 0.55 18.39 -3.45
C LEU A 124 1.18 19.64 -2.84
N VAL A 125 1.99 19.49 -1.79
CA VAL A 125 2.72 20.59 -1.13
C VAL A 125 3.64 21.30 -2.13
N LEU A 126 4.40 20.57 -2.94
CA LEU A 126 5.30 21.14 -3.95
C LEU A 126 4.55 21.86 -5.09
N LYS A 127 3.31 21.47 -5.36
CA LYS A 127 2.44 22.15 -6.34
C LYS A 127 1.75 23.40 -5.77
N LYS A 128 1.86 23.68 -4.46
CA LYS A 128 1.03 24.66 -3.72
C LYS A 128 -0.47 24.41 -3.94
N ARG A 129 -0.88 23.15 -4.00
CA ARG A 129 -2.27 22.75 -4.12
C ARG A 129 -2.60 21.87 -2.92
N PRO A 130 -3.13 22.44 -1.83
CA PRO A 130 -3.61 21.64 -0.71
C PRO A 130 -4.77 20.75 -1.15
#